data_AF-A0A453GM13-F1
#
_entry.id   AF-A0A453GM13-F1
#
_cell.length_a   1.000
_cell.length_b   1.000
_cell.length_c   1.000
_cell.angle_alpha   90.00
_cell.angle_beta   90.00
_cell.angle_gamma   90.00
#
_symmetry.space_group_name_H-M   'P 1'
#
loop_
_entity.id
_entity.type
_entity.pdbx_description
1 polymer ?
#
loop_
_entity_poly.entity_id
_entity_poly.type
_entity_poly.pdbx_seq_one_letter_code
_entity_poly.pdbx_strand_id
1 'polypeptide(L)' 'LNIGFGKGICHESEILEMASTHGVIVKEGSGYWINGDFLPGKEEAEKFLLENDAVADDICSTMRSQLFET' A
#
# COMPACT_ATOMS: atom_id res chain seq x y z
N LEU A 1 20.63 -0.84 -6.38
CA LEU A 1 19.85 -1.84 -5.61
C LEU A 1 19.64 -1.29 -4.21
N ASN A 2 18.51 -0.63 -3.95
CA ASN A 2 18.20 -0.16 -2.61
C ASN A 2 17.31 -1.20 -1.92
N ILE A 3 17.93 -2.29 -1.47
CA ILE A 3 17.32 -3.25 -0.56
C ILE A 3 17.63 -2.76 0.85
N GLY A 4 16.77 -1.88 1.36
CA GLY A 4 16.75 -1.48 2.76
C GLY A 4 16.15 -2.58 3.64
N PHE A 5 16.76 -3.75 3.64
CA PHE A 5 16.50 -4.80 4.64
C PHE A 5 17.19 -4.37 5.95
N GLY A 6 16.46 -3.72 6.87
CA GLY A 6 17.08 -3.20 8.09
C GLY A 6 16.17 -3.02 9.32
N LYS A 7 14.86 -3.00 9.15
CA LYS A 7 13.86 -3.16 10.22
C LYS A 7 12.72 -3.96 9.61
N GLY A 8 12.29 -5.03 10.28
CA GLY A 8 11.46 -6.10 9.72
C GLY A 8 10.36 -5.60 8.80
N ILE A 9 10.30 -6.18 7.59
CA ILE A 9 9.24 -6.09 6.57
C ILE A 9 8.08 -5.21 7.05
N CYS A 10 8.16 -3.89 6.82
CA CYS A 10 7.07 -2.98 7.16
C CYS A 10 5.87 -3.39 6.31
N HIS A 11 4.85 -3.95 6.96
CA HIS A 11 3.67 -4.50 6.30
C HIS A 11 3.05 -3.46 5.35
N GLU A 12 3.03 -2.20 5.78
CA GLU A 12 2.45 -1.06 5.09
C GLU A 12 3.27 -0.65 3.86
N SER A 13 4.61 -0.64 3.97
CA SER A 13 5.49 -0.38 2.83
C SER A 13 5.29 -1.40 1.71
N GLU A 14 5.22 -2.67 2.08
CA GLU A 14 5.02 -3.79 1.15
C GLU A 14 3.61 -3.77 0.58
N ILE A 15 2.59 -3.48 1.40
CA ILE A 15 1.22 -3.26 0.94
C ILE A 15 1.18 -2.13 -0.08
N LEU A 16 1.80 -0.97 0.18
CA LEU A 16 1.80 0.14 -0.77
C LEU A 16 2.43 -0.22 -2.11
N GLU A 17 3.59 -0.88 -2.07
CA GLU A 17 4.31 -1.28 -3.28
C GLU A 17 3.53 -2.36 -4.05
N MET A 18 3.02 -3.37 -3.36
CA MET A 18 2.20 -4.43 -3.95
C MET A 18 0.88 -3.86 -4.48
N ALA A 19 0.25 -2.92 -3.77
CA ALA A 19 -1.03 -2.30 -4.14
C ALA A 19 -0.87 -1.44 -5.37
N SER A 20 0.22 -0.66 -5.42
CA SER A 20 0.55 0.14 -6.58
C SER A 20 0.88 -0.74 -7.78
N THR A 21 1.52 -1.90 -7.57
CA THR A 21 1.87 -2.84 -8.64
C THR A 21 0.63 -3.53 -9.22
N HIS A 22 -0.35 -3.88 -8.39
CA HIS A 22 -1.61 -4.51 -8.81
C HIS A 22 -2.68 -3.49 -9.23
N GLY A 23 -2.37 -2.19 -9.16
CA GLY A 23 -3.30 -1.12 -9.54
C GLY A 23 -4.44 -0.87 -8.54
N VAL A 24 -4.33 -1.39 -7.31
CA VAL A 24 -5.27 -1.12 -6.21
C VAL A 24 -5.09 0.30 -5.66
N ILE A 25 -3.84 0.77 -5.59
CA ILE A 25 -3.47 2.14 -5.23
C ILE A 25 -2.89 2.83 -6.46
N VAL A 26 -3.28 4.09 -6.68
CA VAL A 26 -2.70 4.89 -7.77
C VAL A 26 -1.61 5.77 -7.21
N LYS A 27 -0.38 5.60 -7.71
CA LYS A 27 0.73 6.49 -7.38
C LYS A 27 0.70 7.71 -8.31
N GLU A 28 0.64 8.90 -7.73
CA GLU A 28 0.67 10.17 -8.47
C GLU A 28 1.86 11.02 -7.98
N GLY A 29 2.90 11.09 -8.82
CA GLY A 29 4.14 11.76 -8.47
C GLY A 29 4.85 11.12 -7.27
N SER A 30 4.97 11.88 -6.18
CA SER A 30 5.49 11.39 -4.89
C SER A 30 4.40 10.93 -3.92
N GLY A 31 3.11 11.10 -4.27
CA GLY A 31 1.97 10.73 -3.45
C GLY A 31 1.21 9.50 -3.92
N TYR A 32 0.23 9.09 -3.13
CA TYR A 32 -0.58 7.89 -3.34
C TYR A 32 -2.06 8.20 -3.11
N TRP A 33 -2.91 7.66 -3.99
CA TRP A 33 -4.36 7.66 -3.83
C TRP A 33 -4.80 6.36 -3.17
N ILE A 34 -5.31 6.46 -1.95
CA ILE A 34 -5.76 5.32 -1.14
C ILE A 34 -7.20 5.57 -0.72
N ASN A 35 -8.11 4.65 -1.09
CA ASN A 35 -9.53 4.74 -0.72
C ASN A 35 -10.21 6.08 -1.04
N GLY A 36 -9.75 6.79 -2.09
CA GLY A 36 -10.27 8.09 -2.49
C GLY A 36 -9.61 9.31 -1.82
N ASP A 37 -8.69 9.10 -0.88
CA ASP A 37 -7.88 10.15 -0.27
C ASP A 37 -6.49 10.22 -0.91
N PHE A 38 -5.99 11.44 -1.14
CA PHE A 38 -4.64 11.68 -1.65
C PHE A 38 -3.66 11.91 -0.50
N LEU A 39 -2.62 11.09 -0.45
CA LEU A 39 -1.60 11.11 0.59
C LEU A 39 -0.27 11.60 -0.01
N PRO A 40 0.24 12.76 0.44
CA PRO A 40 1.38 13.42 -0.18
C PRO A 40 2.71 12.85 0.31
N GLY A 41 3.01 11.60 -0.05
CA GLY A 41 4.26 10.95 0.34
C GLY A 41 4.06 9.50 0.71
N LYS A 42 5.16 8.76 0.80
CA LYS A 42 5.14 7.37 1.26
C LYS A 42 4.88 7.30 2.77
N GLU A 43 5.45 8.22 3.54
CA GLU A 43 5.35 8.21 5.01
C GLU A 43 3.91 8.48 5.47
N GLU A 44 3.23 9.44 4.84
CA GLU A 44 1.82 9.75 5.05
C GLU A 44 0.93 8.59 4.64
N ALA A 45 1.26 7.92 3.53
CA ALA A 45 0.56 6.72 3.07
C ALA A 45 0.69 5.55 4.05
N GLU A 46 1.89 5.28 4.56
CA GLU A 46 2.14 4.25 5.56
C GLU A 46 1.40 4.57 6.86
N LYS A 47 1.48 5.82 7.32
CA LYS A 47 0.79 6.25 8.53
C LYS A 47 -0.73 6.13 8.39
N PHE A 48 -1.29 6.47 7.24
CA PHE A 48 -2.71 6.33 6.98
C PHE A 48 -3.17 4.88 7.03
N LEU A 49 -2.41 3.95 6.43
CA LEU A 49 -2.72 2.52 6.49
C LEU A 49 -2.59 1.98 7.92
N LEU A 50 -1.59 2.44 8.68
CA LEU A 50 -1.42 2.09 10.09
C LEU A 50 -2.55 2.63 10.98
N GLU A 51 -3.05 3.83 10.71
CA GLU A 51 -4.17 4.44 11.45
C GLU A 51 -5.53 3.87 11.00
N ASN A 52 -5.62 3.28 9.81
CA ASN A 52 -6.83 2.74 9.21
C ASN A 52 -6.66 1.27 8.80
N ASP A 53 -6.55 0.38 9.79
CA ASP A 53 -6.44 -1.07 9.59
C ASP A 53 -7.52 -1.63 8.64
N ALA A 54 -8.75 -1.10 8.68
CA ALA A 54 -9.83 -1.52 7.79
C ALA A 54 -9.49 -1.27 6.31
N VAL A 55 -8.86 -0.14 6.00
CA VAL A 55 -8.44 0.17 4.62
C VAL A 55 -7.30 -0.73 4.19
N ALA A 56 -6.34 -0.99 5.08
CA ALA A 56 -5.25 -1.92 4.81
C ALA A 56 -5.75 -3.36 4.54
N ASP A 57 -6.74 -3.82 5.32
CA ASP A 57 -7.36 -5.13 5.14
C ASP A 57 -8.17 -5.20 3.83
N ASP A 58 -8.94 -4.16 3.49
CA ASP A 58 -9.66 -4.06 2.21
C ASP A 58 -8.71 -4.14 1.00
N ILE A 59 -7.57 -3.45 1.06
CA ILE A 59 -6.52 -3.51 0.03
C ILE A 59 -5.96 -4.92 -0.06
N CYS A 60 -5.59 -5.54 1.07
CA CYS A 60 -5.09 -6.90 1.11
C CYS A 60 -6.11 -7.92 0.59
N SER A 61 -7.37 -7.77 0.93
CA SER A 61 -8.48 -8.61 0.47
C SER A 61 -8.67 -8.49 -1.03
N THR A 62 -8.61 -7.27 -1.56
CA THR A 62 -8.66 -7.01 -3.01
C THR A 62 -7.50 -7.68 -3.73
N MET A 63 -6.27 -7.53 -3.22
CA MET A 63 -5.09 -8.20 -3.78
C MET A 63 -5.21 -9.72 -3.75
N ARG A 64 -5.66 -10.28 -2.62
CA ARG A 64 -5.87 -11.73 -2.49
C ARG A 64 -6.90 -12.20 -3.50
N SER A 65 -8.01 -11.49 -3.66
CA SER A 65 -9.02 -11.83 -4.66
C SER A 65 -8.43 -11.84 -6.07
N GLN A 66 -7.63 -10.83 -6.43
CA GLN A 66 -6.94 -10.79 -7.72
C GLN A 66 -5.91 -11.91 -7.93
N LEU A 67 -5.21 -12.36 -6.88
CA LEU A 67 -4.24 -13.46 -6.98
C LEU A 67 -4.87 -14.86 -6.96
N PHE A 68 -5.99 -15.03 -6.25
CA PHE A 68 -6.61 -16.34 -6.02
C PHE A 68 -7.82 -16.62 -6.95
N GLU A 69 -8.35 -15.64 -7.66
CA GLU A 69 -9.27 -15.88 -8.78
C GLU A 69 -8.47 -16.21 -10.05
N THR A 70 -8.12 -17.49 -10.22
CA THR A 70 -7.71 -18.11 -11.48
C THR A 70 -8.49 -19.40 -11.69
#